data_AF-A0AAD1JIJ2-F1
#
_entry.id   AF-A0AAD1JIJ2-F1
#
_cell.length_a   1.000
_cell.length_b   1.000
_cell.length_c   1.000
_cell.angle_alpha   90.00
_cell.angle_beta   90.00
_cell.angle_gamma   90.00
#
_symmetry.space_group_name_H-M   'P 1'
#
loop_
_entity.id
_entity.type
_entity.pdbx_description
1 polymer ?
#
loop_
_entity_poly.entity_id
_entity_poly.type
_entity_poly.pdbx_seq_one_letter_code
_entity_poly.pdbx_strand_id
1 'polypeptide(L)'
;MSNFKKHLIKQIEEVKKPRIHKIKELLFQIDRLRAEVEAQKQELRSDLALLFEDIESQIENLPENERQEALRTLHECKLHSLEFLGILAETVESAILNALENGENIEETITEITKDLAFETININVDPTHIKNTSTTIIQVAANIAEASINHADEIIKGAIYGTKQGIHKSLAKFNETVEFTPDEARSLIIENYETIIQNLPHIDEIFYKSIEEVAQKSEPGIKEKILQIAEQPIYDKLLTEAQKAVIGLKKSFNELLKEAPSIKISADEAKKMGKRAFEIAKEKIQESIHAIKK
;
A
#
# COMPACT_ATOMS: atom_id res chain seq x y z
N MET A 1 19.83 -21.09 56.26
CA MET A 1 19.39 -19.85 55.58
C MET A 1 18.81 -18.89 56.61
N SER A 2 19.34 -17.66 56.71
CA SER A 2 18.91 -16.65 57.70
C SER A 2 17.41 -16.34 57.63
N ASN A 3 16.75 -16.18 58.78
CA ASN A 3 15.32 -15.80 58.90
C ASN A 3 15.00 -14.50 58.15
N PHE A 4 15.96 -13.58 58.08
CA PHE A 4 15.83 -12.35 57.31
C PHE A 4 15.65 -12.59 55.80
N LYS A 5 16.42 -13.54 55.23
CA LYS A 5 16.32 -13.91 53.81
C LYS A 5 14.94 -14.51 53.49
N LYS A 6 14.38 -15.32 54.39
CA LYS A 6 13.03 -15.88 54.22
C LYS A 6 11.95 -14.80 54.27
N HIS A 7 12.06 -13.84 55.19
CA HIS A 7 11.12 -12.73 55.29
C HIS A 7 11.13 -11.82 54.06
N LEU A 8 12.32 -11.51 53.54
CA LEU A 8 12.51 -10.66 52.37
C LEU A 8 11.94 -11.31 51.09
N ILE A 9 12.16 -12.62 50.90
CA ILE A 9 11.55 -13.38 49.79
C ILE A 9 10.03 -13.37 49.91
N LYS A 10 9.48 -13.55 51.12
CA LYS A 10 8.03 -13.57 51.35
C LYS A 10 7.37 -12.24 50.96
N GLN A 11 7.94 -11.11 51.37
CA GLN A 11 7.40 -9.78 51.03
C GLN A 11 7.44 -9.51 49.52
N ILE A 12 8.52 -9.92 48.84
CA ILE A 12 8.63 -9.79 47.38
C ILE A 12 7.56 -10.63 46.68
N GLU A 13 7.33 -11.87 47.14
CA GLU A 13 6.32 -12.75 46.54
C GLU A 13 4.88 -12.29 46.82
N GLU A 14 4.60 -11.69 47.97
CA GLU A 14 3.29 -11.10 48.29
C GLU A 14 2.93 -9.95 47.34
N VAL A 15 3.90 -9.15 46.92
CA VAL A 15 3.68 -8.06 45.94
C VAL A 15 3.60 -8.59 44.50
N LYS A 16 4.47 -9.54 44.14
CA LYS A 16 4.57 -10.05 42.76
C LYS A 16 3.37 -10.92 42.36
N LYS A 17 2.92 -11.82 43.22
CA LYS A 17 1.85 -12.79 42.90
C LYS A 17 0.59 -12.17 42.29
N PRO A 18 -0.05 -11.15 42.91
CA PRO A 18 -1.28 -10.58 42.35
C PRO A 18 -1.04 -9.90 41.01
N ARG A 19 0.13 -9.26 40.81
CA ARG A 19 0.48 -8.63 39.52
C ARG A 19 0.76 -9.65 38.43
N ILE A 20 1.49 -10.73 38.74
CA ILE A 20 1.73 -11.84 37.80
C ILE A 20 0.42 -12.50 37.39
N HIS A 21 -0.50 -12.70 38.34
CA HIS A 21 -1.82 -13.23 38.04
C HIS A 21 -2.57 -12.31 37.08
N LYS A 22 -2.57 -11.00 37.35
CA LYS A 22 -3.24 -10.04 36.47
C LYS A 22 -2.64 -9.98 35.07
N ILE A 23 -1.30 -10.05 34.95
CA ILE A 23 -0.62 -10.12 33.65
C ILE A 23 -1.07 -11.36 32.88
N LYS A 24 -1.15 -12.52 33.52
CA LYS A 24 -1.62 -13.76 32.87
C LYS A 24 -3.06 -13.66 32.38
N GLU A 25 -3.95 -13.05 33.16
CA GLU A 25 -5.33 -12.79 32.71
C GLU A 25 -5.37 -11.87 31.48
N LEU A 26 -4.57 -10.80 31.48
CA LEU A 26 -4.51 -9.86 30.37
C LEU A 26 -3.94 -10.51 29.10
N LEU A 27 -2.91 -11.34 29.22
CA LEU A 27 -2.37 -12.11 28.10
C LEU A 27 -3.44 -13.05 27.50
N PHE A 28 -4.19 -13.74 28.34
CA PHE A 28 -5.30 -14.58 27.86
C PHE A 28 -6.40 -13.78 27.16
N GLN A 29 -6.71 -12.57 27.64
CA GLN A 29 -7.65 -11.67 26.96
C GLN A 29 -7.13 -11.19 25.61
N ILE A 30 -5.83 -10.89 25.51
CA ILE A 30 -5.18 -10.52 24.24
C ILE A 30 -5.31 -11.68 23.25
N ASP A 31 -4.99 -12.90 23.65
CA ASP A 31 -5.08 -14.08 22.77
C ASP A 31 -6.52 -14.31 22.28
N ARG A 32 -7.50 -14.16 23.17
CA ARG A 32 -8.92 -14.26 22.80
C ARG A 32 -9.33 -13.16 21.82
N LEU A 33 -8.97 -11.90 22.09
CA LEU A 33 -9.31 -10.78 21.22
C LEU A 33 -8.66 -10.93 19.84
N ARG A 34 -7.42 -11.45 19.78
CA ARG A 34 -6.76 -11.78 18.52
C ARG A 34 -7.54 -12.84 17.74
N ALA A 35 -7.95 -13.93 18.39
CA ALA A 35 -8.76 -14.97 17.74
C ALA A 35 -10.12 -14.44 17.23
N GLU A 36 -10.75 -13.54 17.99
CA GLU A 36 -12.02 -12.92 17.60
C GLU A 36 -11.86 -11.98 16.39
N VAL A 37 -10.76 -11.21 16.34
CA VAL A 37 -10.41 -10.38 15.17
C VAL A 37 -10.18 -11.24 13.93
N GLU A 38 -9.46 -12.36 14.05
CA GLU A 38 -9.22 -13.25 12.92
C GLU A 38 -10.50 -13.93 12.42
N ALA A 39 -11.41 -14.32 13.33
CA ALA A 39 -12.71 -14.83 12.95
C ALA A 39 -13.54 -13.79 12.16
N GLN A 40 -13.54 -12.54 12.61
CA GLN A 40 -14.25 -11.45 11.92
C GLN A 40 -13.65 -11.13 10.55
N LYS A 41 -12.31 -11.20 10.40
CA LYS A 41 -11.66 -11.07 9.08
C LYS A 41 -12.06 -12.20 8.14
N GLN A 42 -12.11 -13.44 8.64
CA GLN A 42 -12.51 -14.61 7.86
C GLN A 42 -13.96 -14.50 7.37
N GLU A 43 -14.88 -14.07 8.23
CA GLU A 43 -16.28 -13.80 7.86
C GLU A 43 -16.37 -12.71 6.79
N LEU A 44 -15.69 -11.58 6.99
CA LEU A 44 -15.68 -10.48 6.02
C LEU A 44 -15.10 -10.89 4.66
N ARG A 45 -14.07 -11.75 4.63
CA ARG A 45 -13.54 -12.34 3.38
C ARG A 45 -14.58 -13.16 2.64
N SER A 46 -15.30 -14.01 3.37
CA SER A 46 -16.36 -14.85 2.80
C SER A 46 -17.50 -13.99 2.22
N ASP A 47 -17.93 -12.98 2.97
CA ASP A 47 -19.01 -12.08 2.56
C ASP A 47 -18.63 -11.26 1.32
N LEU A 48 -17.40 -10.73 1.27
CA LEU A 48 -16.91 -9.99 0.13
C LEU A 48 -16.76 -10.89 -1.11
N ALA A 49 -16.29 -12.12 -0.96
CA ALA A 49 -16.19 -13.06 -2.08
C ALA A 49 -17.55 -13.33 -2.72
N LEU A 50 -18.58 -13.62 -1.90
CA LEU A 50 -19.95 -13.83 -2.37
C LEU A 50 -20.52 -12.58 -3.04
N LEU A 51 -20.37 -11.42 -2.39
CA LEU A 51 -20.84 -10.15 -2.94
C LEU A 51 -20.21 -9.84 -4.29
N PHE A 52 -18.91 -10.11 -4.43
CA PHE A 52 -18.22 -9.86 -5.68
C PHE A 52 -18.64 -10.80 -6.80
N GLU A 53 -18.84 -12.10 -6.52
CA GLU A 53 -19.39 -13.05 -7.51
C GLU A 53 -20.78 -12.63 -7.96
N ASP A 54 -21.63 -12.19 -7.02
CA ASP A 54 -22.98 -11.69 -7.33
C ASP A 54 -22.93 -10.44 -8.22
N ILE A 55 -22.01 -9.51 -7.97
CA ILE A 55 -21.86 -8.30 -8.78
C ILE A 55 -21.26 -8.65 -10.15
N GLU A 56 -20.29 -9.57 -10.25
CA GLU A 56 -19.75 -10.04 -11.54
C GLU A 56 -20.86 -10.63 -12.42
N SER A 57 -21.72 -11.48 -11.85
CA SER A 57 -22.87 -12.05 -12.58
C SER A 57 -23.86 -10.99 -13.06
N GLN A 58 -24.05 -9.92 -12.29
CA GLN A 58 -24.89 -8.79 -12.72
C GLN A 58 -24.24 -7.99 -13.86
N ILE A 59 -22.93 -7.79 -13.80
CA ILE A 59 -22.16 -7.06 -14.80
C ILE A 59 -22.11 -7.80 -16.14
N GLU A 60 -22.12 -9.14 -16.16
CA GLU A 60 -22.17 -9.93 -17.41
C GLU A 60 -23.34 -9.56 -18.32
N ASN A 61 -24.45 -9.11 -17.74
CA ASN A 61 -25.69 -8.73 -18.44
C ASN A 61 -25.68 -7.27 -18.96
N LEU A 62 -24.62 -6.51 -18.68
CA LEU A 62 -24.52 -5.11 -19.13
C LEU A 62 -24.06 -5.00 -20.60
N PRO A 63 -24.43 -3.91 -21.29
CA PRO A 63 -23.87 -3.56 -22.60
C PRO A 63 -22.33 -3.50 -22.56
N GLU A 64 -21.66 -3.93 -23.64
CA GLU A 64 -20.19 -4.07 -23.72
C GLU A 64 -19.40 -2.86 -23.16
N ASN A 65 -19.84 -1.66 -23.50
CA ASN A 65 -19.20 -0.40 -23.08
C ASN A 65 -19.35 -0.12 -21.57
N GLU A 66 -20.50 -0.45 -20.98
CA GLU A 66 -20.77 -0.27 -19.54
C GLU A 66 -20.17 -1.41 -18.72
N ARG A 67 -20.08 -2.61 -19.32
CA ARG A 67 -19.50 -3.80 -18.71
C ARG A 67 -17.99 -3.64 -18.46
N GLN A 68 -17.23 -3.11 -19.41
CA GLN A 68 -15.78 -2.92 -19.23
C GLN A 68 -15.46 -1.90 -18.12
N GLU A 69 -16.21 -0.81 -18.05
CA GLU A 69 -16.05 0.20 -17.00
C GLU A 69 -16.46 -0.37 -15.63
N ALA A 70 -17.59 -1.07 -15.54
CA ALA A 70 -18.07 -1.69 -14.31
C ALA A 70 -17.13 -2.80 -13.81
N LEU A 71 -16.58 -3.65 -14.70
CA LEU A 71 -15.59 -4.66 -14.33
C LEU A 71 -14.32 -4.01 -13.79
N ARG A 72 -13.84 -2.93 -14.42
CA ARG A 72 -12.65 -2.22 -13.94
C ARG A 72 -12.86 -1.67 -12.53
N THR A 73 -13.97 -0.96 -12.29
CA THR A 73 -14.30 -0.44 -10.96
C THR A 73 -14.50 -1.56 -9.93
N LEU A 74 -15.11 -2.68 -10.34
CA LEU A 74 -15.26 -3.84 -9.47
C LEU A 74 -13.90 -4.45 -9.11
N HIS A 75 -12.99 -4.56 -10.06
CA HIS A 75 -11.63 -5.06 -9.83
C HIS A 75 -10.82 -4.12 -8.93
N GLU A 76 -10.96 -2.80 -9.08
CA GLU A 76 -10.37 -1.80 -8.18
C GLU A 76 -10.94 -1.93 -6.75
N CYS A 77 -12.26 -2.06 -6.60
CA CYS A 77 -12.91 -2.29 -5.31
C CYS A 77 -12.53 -3.64 -4.68
N LYS A 78 -12.43 -4.71 -5.48
CA LYS A 78 -11.89 -6.01 -5.07
C LYS A 78 -10.50 -5.82 -4.49
N LEU A 79 -9.63 -5.13 -5.20
CA LEU A 79 -8.25 -4.97 -4.78
C LEU A 79 -8.11 -4.17 -3.50
N HIS A 80 -8.83 -3.06 -3.40
CA HIS A 80 -8.87 -2.23 -2.20
C HIS A 80 -9.42 -3.02 -0.99
N SER A 81 -10.40 -3.88 -1.23
CA SER A 81 -10.96 -4.75 -0.20
C SER A 81 -9.99 -5.87 0.21
N LEU A 82 -9.22 -6.43 -0.73
CA LEU A 82 -8.20 -7.46 -0.46
C LEU A 82 -7.02 -6.91 0.37
N GLU A 83 -6.63 -5.64 0.14
CA GLU A 83 -5.68 -4.94 1.00
C GLU A 83 -6.22 -4.75 2.42
N PHE A 84 -7.50 -4.40 2.57
CA PHE A 84 -8.16 -4.23 3.86
C PHE A 84 -8.33 -5.57 4.61
N LEU A 85 -8.47 -6.68 3.88
CA LEU A 85 -8.77 -8.00 4.40
C LEU A 85 -7.54 -8.78 4.94
N GLY A 86 -6.33 -8.24 4.86
CA GLY A 86 -5.15 -8.86 5.47
C GLY A 86 -4.44 -9.93 4.64
N ILE A 87 -4.80 -10.13 3.36
CA ILE A 87 -4.12 -11.10 2.49
C ILE A 87 -2.68 -10.68 2.21
N LEU A 88 -2.44 -9.39 1.96
CA LEU A 88 -1.07 -8.88 1.83
C LEU A 88 -0.27 -9.19 3.11
N ALA A 89 -0.86 -8.95 4.28
CA ALA A 89 -0.20 -9.20 5.55
C ALA A 89 0.16 -10.69 5.73
N GLU A 90 -0.79 -11.59 5.48
CA GLU A 90 -0.58 -13.05 5.57
C GLU A 90 0.40 -13.59 4.52
N THR A 91 0.36 -13.02 3.31
CA THR A 91 1.27 -13.40 2.22
C THR A 91 2.69 -12.97 2.53
N VAL A 92 2.87 -11.74 3.03
CA VAL A 92 4.17 -11.24 3.50
C VAL A 92 4.66 -12.08 4.66
N GLU A 93 3.80 -12.38 5.63
CA GLU A 93 4.15 -13.17 6.82
C GLU A 93 4.62 -14.57 6.42
N SER A 94 3.82 -15.28 5.61
CA SER A 94 4.15 -16.62 5.12
C SER A 94 5.46 -16.63 4.33
N ALA A 95 5.66 -15.63 3.47
CA ALA A 95 6.86 -15.56 2.64
C ALA A 95 8.13 -15.25 3.46
N ILE A 96 8.04 -14.36 4.45
CA ILE A 96 9.15 -14.05 5.37
C ILE A 96 9.46 -15.27 6.25
N LEU A 97 8.45 -15.94 6.81
CA LEU A 97 8.66 -17.15 7.61
C LEU A 97 9.34 -18.26 6.80
N ASN A 98 8.90 -18.50 5.58
CA ASN A 98 9.55 -19.44 4.66
C ASN A 98 11.00 -19.05 4.37
N ALA A 99 11.30 -17.76 4.20
CA ALA A 99 12.67 -17.29 4.00
C ALA A 99 13.55 -17.57 5.24
N LEU A 100 13.01 -17.39 6.44
CA LEU A 100 13.70 -17.69 7.70
C LEU A 100 13.92 -19.20 7.90
N GLU A 101 12.95 -20.04 7.52
CA GLU A 101 13.08 -21.50 7.61
C GLU A 101 14.19 -22.06 6.72
N ASN A 102 14.43 -21.44 5.56
CA ASN A 102 15.49 -21.84 4.63
C ASN A 102 16.89 -21.32 5.03
N GLY A 103 16.96 -20.26 5.84
CA GLY A 103 18.15 -19.86 6.61
C GLY A 103 19.34 -19.25 5.86
N GLU A 104 19.39 -19.29 4.52
CA GLU A 104 20.47 -18.69 3.72
C GLU A 104 20.05 -17.33 3.12
N ASN A 105 20.94 -16.33 3.22
CA ASN A 105 20.74 -14.99 2.65
C ASN A 105 19.38 -14.35 2.99
N ILE A 106 19.02 -14.39 4.29
CA ILE A 106 17.73 -13.93 4.81
C ILE A 106 17.40 -12.49 4.35
N GLU A 107 18.34 -11.55 4.49
CA GLU A 107 18.14 -10.15 4.10
C GLU A 107 17.82 -10.01 2.61
N GLU A 108 18.61 -10.65 1.74
CA GLU A 108 18.44 -10.59 0.28
C GLU A 108 17.14 -11.26 -0.17
N THR A 109 16.83 -12.42 0.41
CA THR A 109 15.59 -13.17 0.11
C THR A 109 14.36 -12.36 0.51
N ILE A 110 14.36 -11.76 1.71
CA ILE A 110 13.27 -10.89 2.17
C ILE A 110 13.19 -9.62 1.30
N THR A 111 14.33 -9.07 0.86
CA THR A 111 14.37 -7.93 -0.06
C THR A 111 13.64 -8.25 -1.37
N GLU A 112 13.98 -9.37 -2.01
CA GLU A 112 13.37 -9.77 -3.28
C GLU A 112 11.87 -10.05 -3.14
N ILE A 113 11.47 -10.79 -2.10
CA ILE A 113 10.06 -11.09 -1.80
C ILE A 113 9.25 -9.81 -1.59
N THR A 114 9.73 -8.92 -0.72
CA THR A 114 8.98 -7.70 -0.38
C THR A 114 8.99 -6.69 -1.52
N LYS A 115 10.03 -6.69 -2.36
CA LYS A 115 10.04 -5.95 -3.63
C LYS A 115 8.96 -6.41 -4.57
N ASP A 116 8.85 -7.71 -4.82
CA ASP A 116 7.87 -8.23 -5.77
C ASP A 116 6.44 -8.05 -5.23
N LEU A 117 6.19 -8.31 -3.95
CA LEU A 117 4.89 -8.08 -3.32
C LEU A 117 4.49 -6.59 -3.35
N ALA A 118 5.41 -5.68 -3.02
CA ALA A 118 5.15 -4.24 -3.10
C ALA A 118 4.91 -3.81 -4.56
N PHE A 119 5.68 -4.31 -5.51
CA PHE A 119 5.49 -4.00 -6.93
C PHE A 119 4.15 -4.49 -7.45
N GLU A 120 3.81 -5.77 -7.22
CA GLU A 120 2.56 -6.36 -7.68
C GLU A 120 1.35 -5.63 -7.09
N THR A 121 1.43 -5.28 -5.80
CA THR A 121 0.34 -4.56 -5.11
C THR A 121 0.22 -3.11 -5.61
N ILE A 122 1.32 -2.36 -5.63
CA ILE A 122 1.30 -0.92 -5.96
C ILE A 122 1.03 -0.69 -7.45
N ASN A 123 1.55 -1.55 -8.32
CA ASN A 123 1.38 -1.38 -9.77
C ASN A 123 -0.09 -1.47 -10.22
N ILE A 124 -0.98 -2.02 -9.40
CA ILE A 124 -2.41 -2.08 -9.74
C ILE A 124 -3.04 -0.69 -9.68
N ASN A 125 -2.64 0.14 -8.71
CA ASN A 125 -3.01 1.54 -8.66
C ASN A 125 -1.89 2.38 -8.03
N VAL A 126 -1.20 3.17 -8.85
CA VAL A 126 -0.09 4.01 -8.38
C VAL A 126 -0.64 5.30 -7.77
N ASP A 127 -1.06 5.20 -6.50
CA ASP A 127 -1.54 6.34 -5.73
C ASP A 127 -0.84 6.47 -4.35
N PRO A 128 -0.78 7.69 -3.79
CA PRO A 128 -0.10 7.96 -2.52
C PRO A 128 -0.63 7.18 -1.33
N THR A 129 -1.94 7.00 -1.25
CA THR A 129 -2.60 6.33 -0.12
C THR A 129 -2.32 4.84 -0.17
N HIS A 130 -2.43 4.25 -1.35
CA HIS A 130 -2.08 2.85 -1.61
C HIS A 130 -0.62 2.56 -1.33
N ILE A 131 0.31 3.38 -1.84
CA ILE A 131 1.73 3.24 -1.54
C ILE A 131 1.99 3.31 -0.02
N LYS A 132 1.35 4.24 0.69
CA LYS A 132 1.46 4.33 2.15
C LYS A 132 0.94 3.05 2.83
N ASN A 133 -0.23 2.58 2.44
CA ASN A 133 -0.89 1.42 3.05
C ASN A 133 -0.13 0.12 2.80
N THR A 134 0.26 -0.14 1.54
CA THR A 134 1.10 -1.29 1.17
C THR A 134 2.41 -1.26 1.97
N SER A 135 3.09 -0.11 2.03
CA SER A 135 4.36 0.02 2.76
C SER A 135 4.19 -0.24 4.25
N THR A 136 3.15 0.35 4.85
CA THR A 136 2.85 0.18 6.28
C THR A 136 2.57 -1.29 6.60
N THR A 137 1.78 -1.98 5.77
CA THR A 137 1.47 -3.40 5.97
C THR A 137 2.72 -4.28 5.92
N ILE A 138 3.54 -4.16 4.87
CA ILE A 138 4.74 -4.99 4.70
C ILE A 138 5.71 -4.77 5.87
N ILE A 139 6.01 -3.50 6.18
CA ILE A 139 6.98 -3.16 7.22
C ILE A 139 6.44 -3.55 8.62
N GLN A 140 5.14 -3.43 8.86
CA GLN A 140 4.53 -3.86 10.13
C GLN A 140 4.61 -5.36 10.34
N VAL A 141 4.38 -6.18 9.30
CA VAL A 141 4.52 -7.63 9.40
C VAL A 141 5.97 -8.00 9.68
N ALA A 142 6.91 -7.41 8.95
CA ALA A 142 8.34 -7.61 9.20
C ALA A 142 8.74 -7.21 10.62
N ALA A 143 8.21 -6.11 11.15
CA ALA A 143 8.42 -5.69 12.54
C ALA A 143 7.92 -6.73 13.54
N ASN A 144 6.70 -7.23 13.37
CA ASN A 144 6.14 -8.26 14.26
C ASN A 144 6.98 -9.55 14.25
N ILE A 145 7.48 -9.97 13.07
CA ILE A 145 8.34 -11.17 12.95
C ILE A 145 9.72 -10.91 13.56
N ALA A 146 10.30 -9.73 13.36
CA ALA A 146 11.57 -9.33 13.94
C ALA A 146 11.52 -9.28 15.48
N GLU A 147 10.40 -8.85 16.06
CA GLU A 147 10.15 -8.93 17.51
C GLU A 147 10.18 -10.38 18.01
N ALA A 148 9.59 -11.30 17.25
CA ALA A 148 9.60 -12.73 17.58
C ALA A 148 10.94 -13.44 17.28
N SER A 149 11.73 -12.90 16.34
CA SER A 149 12.96 -13.51 15.79
C SER A 149 14.17 -12.60 15.98
N ILE A 150 14.48 -12.25 17.23
CA ILE A 150 15.49 -11.24 17.60
C ILE A 150 16.85 -11.47 16.91
N ASN A 151 17.27 -12.72 16.72
CA ASN A 151 18.56 -13.06 16.10
C ASN A 151 18.67 -12.68 14.61
N HIS A 152 17.53 -12.46 13.94
CA HIS A 152 17.44 -12.09 12.53
C HIS A 152 16.75 -10.73 12.34
N ALA A 153 16.53 -10.00 13.42
CA ALA A 153 15.74 -8.77 13.40
C ALA A 153 16.33 -7.72 12.46
N ASP A 154 17.67 -7.61 12.36
CA ASP A 154 18.29 -6.64 11.45
C ASP A 154 18.09 -7.02 9.99
N GLU A 155 18.30 -8.30 9.65
CA GLU A 155 18.11 -8.82 8.30
C GLU A 155 16.66 -8.72 7.84
N ILE A 156 15.70 -9.02 8.72
CA ILE A 156 14.26 -8.93 8.43
C ILE A 156 13.84 -7.48 8.15
N ILE A 157 14.19 -6.56 9.05
CA ILE A 157 13.78 -5.16 8.93
C ILE A 157 14.45 -4.49 7.73
N LYS A 158 15.76 -4.71 7.53
CA LYS A 158 16.48 -4.20 6.35
C LYS A 158 15.87 -4.72 5.07
N GLY A 159 15.71 -6.04 4.97
CA GLY A 159 15.16 -6.67 3.78
C GLY A 159 13.79 -6.11 3.43
N ALA A 160 12.90 -5.99 4.41
CA ALA A 160 11.55 -5.49 4.18
C ALA A 160 11.52 -4.01 3.78
N ILE A 161 12.31 -3.14 4.43
CA ILE A 161 12.36 -1.71 4.10
C ILE A 161 12.95 -1.52 2.69
N TYR A 162 14.06 -2.19 2.39
CA TYR A 162 14.73 -2.05 1.08
C TYR A 162 13.89 -2.65 -0.05
N GLY A 163 13.33 -3.84 0.14
CA GLY A 163 12.50 -4.48 -0.86
C GLY A 163 11.24 -3.66 -1.14
N THR A 164 10.52 -3.22 -0.12
CA THR A 164 9.35 -2.33 -0.28
C THR A 164 9.72 -1.07 -1.08
N LYS A 165 10.84 -0.42 -0.73
CA LYS A 165 11.34 0.76 -1.47
C LYS A 165 11.62 0.43 -2.94
N GLN A 166 12.26 -0.69 -3.24
CA GLN A 166 12.52 -1.14 -4.60
C GLN A 166 11.22 -1.45 -5.37
N GLY A 167 10.22 -2.02 -4.71
CA GLY A 167 8.91 -2.28 -5.31
C GLY A 167 8.16 -1.00 -5.68
N ILE A 168 8.23 0.03 -4.84
CA ILE A 168 7.71 1.38 -5.15
C ILE A 168 8.43 1.94 -6.38
N HIS A 169 9.77 1.87 -6.41
CA HIS A 169 10.56 2.37 -7.54
C HIS A 169 10.17 1.69 -8.85
N LYS A 170 10.09 0.35 -8.86
CA LYS A 170 9.69 -0.46 -10.01
C LYS A 170 8.27 -0.10 -10.49
N SER A 171 7.35 0.15 -9.55
CA SER A 171 5.98 0.57 -9.87
C SER A 171 5.92 1.95 -10.51
N LEU A 172 6.68 2.91 -9.96
CA LEU A 172 6.78 4.27 -10.52
C LEU A 172 7.42 4.27 -11.92
N ALA A 173 8.45 3.44 -12.13
CA ALA A 173 9.09 3.29 -13.43
C ALA A 173 8.11 2.74 -14.47
N LYS A 174 7.41 1.65 -14.16
CA LYS A 174 6.40 1.06 -15.06
C LYS A 174 5.21 2.00 -15.30
N PHE A 175 4.79 2.75 -14.29
CA PHE A 175 3.76 3.77 -14.44
C PHE A 175 4.20 4.88 -15.41
N ASN A 176 5.45 5.36 -15.29
CA ASN A 176 6.00 6.34 -16.23
C ASN A 176 6.04 5.80 -17.67
N GLU A 177 6.49 4.56 -17.87
CA GLU A 177 6.43 3.89 -19.18
C GLU A 177 4.99 3.82 -19.71
N THR A 178 4.04 3.43 -18.86
CA THR A 178 2.62 3.34 -19.24
C THR A 178 2.10 4.70 -19.71
N VAL A 179 2.41 5.77 -18.99
CA VAL A 179 2.03 7.15 -19.36
C VAL A 179 2.69 7.60 -20.67
N GLU A 180 3.94 7.21 -20.92
CA GLU A 180 4.68 7.57 -22.13
C GLU A 180 4.16 6.84 -23.38
N PHE A 181 3.74 5.59 -23.24
CA PHE A 181 3.34 4.72 -24.36
C PHE A 181 1.81 4.54 -24.52
N THR A 182 0.99 5.24 -23.72
CA THR A 182 -0.48 5.17 -23.88
C THR A 182 -0.93 5.90 -25.16
N PRO A 183 -1.68 5.24 -26.05
CA PRO A 183 -2.23 5.86 -27.27
C PRO A 183 -3.16 7.04 -26.97
N ASP A 184 -3.24 7.99 -27.90
CA ASP A 184 -3.98 9.25 -27.75
C ASP A 184 -5.46 9.02 -27.40
N GLU A 185 -6.08 7.97 -27.93
CA GLU A 185 -7.49 7.65 -27.68
C GLU A 185 -7.76 7.14 -26.26
N ALA A 186 -6.73 6.63 -25.57
CA ALA A 186 -6.82 6.05 -24.22
C ALA A 186 -6.31 7.00 -23.11
N ARG A 187 -5.72 8.16 -23.48
CA ARG A 187 -5.17 9.12 -22.52
C ARG A 187 -6.22 9.69 -21.56
N SER A 188 -7.51 9.68 -21.93
CA SER A 188 -8.63 10.17 -21.09
C SER A 188 -8.82 9.38 -19.78
N LEU A 189 -8.49 8.09 -19.76
CA LEU A 189 -8.57 7.24 -18.56
C LEU A 189 -7.48 7.57 -17.53
N ILE A 190 -6.35 8.15 -17.97
CA ILE A 190 -5.26 8.61 -17.09
C ILE A 190 -5.65 9.92 -16.39
N ILE A 191 -6.60 10.68 -16.93
CA ILE A 191 -6.97 12.03 -16.47
C ILE A 191 -7.74 12.00 -15.13
N GLU A 192 -8.50 10.96 -14.84
CA GLU A 192 -9.32 10.89 -13.61
C GLU A 192 -8.48 10.96 -12.32
N ASN A 193 -7.24 10.46 -12.35
CA ASN A 193 -6.30 10.51 -11.23
C ASN A 193 -5.16 11.53 -11.42
N TYR A 194 -5.17 12.31 -12.51
CA TYR A 194 -4.08 13.20 -12.91
C TYR A 194 -3.69 14.26 -11.87
N GLU A 195 -4.69 14.97 -11.30
CA GLU A 195 -4.41 16.02 -10.32
C GLU A 195 -3.80 15.45 -9.04
N THR A 196 -4.32 14.32 -8.56
CA THR A 196 -3.85 13.64 -7.35
C THR A 196 -2.44 13.09 -7.51
N ILE A 197 -2.14 12.47 -8.66
CA ILE A 197 -0.82 11.88 -8.94
C ILE A 197 0.24 12.99 -9.06
N ILE A 198 -0.01 14.07 -9.81
CA ILE A 198 0.95 15.18 -9.94
C ILE A 198 1.22 15.90 -8.63
N GLN A 199 0.20 16.07 -7.79
CA GLN A 199 0.37 16.77 -6.52
C GLN A 199 1.18 15.96 -5.51
N ASN A 200 1.04 14.63 -5.51
CA ASN A 200 1.50 13.82 -4.38
C ASN A 200 2.69 12.90 -4.68
N LEU A 201 2.90 12.44 -5.93
CA LEU A 201 4.12 11.69 -6.29
C LEU A 201 5.42 12.42 -5.92
N PRO A 202 5.53 13.76 -6.07
CA PRO A 202 6.74 14.48 -5.64
C PRO A 202 7.07 14.33 -4.15
N HIS A 203 6.11 13.91 -3.32
CA HIS A 203 6.26 13.68 -1.89
C HIS A 203 6.38 12.20 -1.54
N ILE A 204 6.67 11.31 -2.50
CA ILE A 204 6.65 9.87 -2.25
C ILE A 204 7.67 9.40 -1.21
N ASP A 205 8.84 10.03 -1.16
CA ASP A 205 9.84 9.76 -0.12
C ASP A 205 9.31 10.15 1.27
N GLU A 206 8.56 11.26 1.39
CA GLU A 206 7.93 11.66 2.66
C GLU A 206 6.82 10.69 3.06
N ILE A 207 6.04 10.20 2.09
CA ILE A 207 4.97 9.23 2.32
C ILE A 207 5.54 7.89 2.80
N PHE A 208 6.59 7.41 2.13
CA PHE A 208 7.29 6.20 2.52
C PHE A 208 7.92 6.35 3.90
N TYR A 209 8.61 7.46 4.17
CA TYR A 209 9.21 7.73 5.48
C TYR A 209 8.16 7.82 6.59
N LYS A 210 7.00 8.47 6.36
CA LYS A 210 5.89 8.48 7.31
C LYS A 210 5.35 7.07 7.61
N SER A 211 5.35 6.19 6.62
CA SER A 211 4.95 4.79 6.80
C SER A 211 5.93 4.06 7.74
N ILE A 212 7.23 4.30 7.55
CA ILE A 212 8.29 3.78 8.43
C ILE A 212 8.14 4.32 9.86
N GLU A 213 7.96 5.64 10.02
CA GLU A 213 7.75 6.25 11.33
C GLU A 213 6.51 5.70 12.04
N GLU A 214 5.41 5.54 11.31
CA GLU A 214 4.17 5.00 11.85
C GLU A 214 4.37 3.58 12.42
N VAL A 215 5.07 2.71 11.71
CA VAL A 215 5.40 1.36 12.20
C VAL A 215 6.38 1.42 13.37
N ALA A 216 7.42 2.27 13.29
CA ALA A 216 8.39 2.42 14.36
C ALA A 216 7.73 2.85 15.68
N GLN A 217 6.72 3.73 15.65
CA GLN A 217 5.99 4.15 16.86
C GLN A 217 5.10 3.05 17.45
N LYS A 218 4.67 2.07 16.65
CA LYS A 218 3.86 0.93 17.09
C LYS A 218 4.70 -0.27 17.55
N SER A 219 6.00 -0.27 17.26
CA SER A 219 6.92 -1.38 17.55
C SER A 219 7.53 -1.29 18.96
N GLU A 220 8.03 -2.42 19.46
CA GLU A 220 8.80 -2.45 20.71
C GLU A 220 10.07 -1.57 20.63
N PRO A 221 10.58 -1.04 21.76
CA PRO A 221 11.68 -0.06 21.76
C PRO A 221 12.93 -0.52 20.98
N GLY A 222 13.30 -1.80 21.07
CA GLY A 222 14.46 -2.33 20.36
C GLY A 222 14.26 -2.41 18.85
N ILE A 223 13.05 -2.71 18.39
CA ILE A 223 12.71 -2.75 16.96
C ILE A 223 12.50 -1.34 16.41
N LYS A 224 11.85 -0.46 17.17
CA LYS A 224 11.73 0.96 16.86
C LYS A 224 13.08 1.60 16.54
N GLU A 225 14.08 1.38 17.41
CA GLU A 225 15.42 1.93 17.21
C GLU A 225 16.05 1.41 15.91
N LYS A 226 15.95 0.11 15.65
CA LYS A 226 16.45 -0.51 14.41
C LYS A 226 15.77 0.05 13.16
N ILE A 227 14.45 0.14 13.16
CA ILE A 227 13.67 0.67 12.03
C ILE A 227 14.14 2.09 11.69
N LEU A 228 14.26 2.97 12.69
CA LEU A 228 14.68 4.37 12.46
C LEU A 228 16.14 4.46 12.00
N GLN A 229 17.04 3.67 12.59
CA GLN A 229 18.44 3.62 12.15
C GLN A 229 18.58 3.18 10.69
N ILE A 230 17.79 2.20 10.25
CA ILE A 230 17.80 1.72 8.86
C ILE A 230 17.19 2.76 7.92
N ALA A 231 16.14 3.47 8.35
CA ALA A 231 15.49 4.52 7.58
C ALA A 231 16.41 5.72 7.29
N GLU A 232 17.32 6.03 8.22
CA GLU A 232 18.29 7.12 8.09
C GLU A 232 19.47 6.78 7.15
N GLN A 233 19.65 5.52 6.76
CA GLN A 233 20.77 5.12 5.92
C GLN A 233 20.58 5.55 4.45
N PRO A 234 21.56 6.27 3.86
CA PRO A 234 21.48 6.77 2.49
C PRO A 234 21.83 5.65 1.50
N ILE A 235 20.96 4.65 1.33
CA ILE A 235 21.36 3.43 0.61
C ILE A 235 21.00 3.42 -0.89
N TYR A 236 20.07 4.25 -1.38
CA TYR A 236 19.84 4.40 -2.83
C TYR A 236 19.25 5.77 -3.20
N ASP A 237 19.54 6.24 -4.43
CA ASP A 237 18.99 7.45 -5.04
C ASP A 237 17.47 7.55 -4.85
N LYS A 238 17.03 8.78 -4.61
CA LYS A 238 15.73 9.13 -4.03
C LYS A 238 14.59 8.64 -4.93
N LEU A 239 13.56 8.00 -4.37
CA LEU A 239 12.31 7.70 -5.11
C LEU A 239 11.77 8.96 -5.79
N LEU A 240 12.10 10.13 -5.22
CA LEU A 240 11.92 11.45 -5.81
C LEU A 240 12.32 11.55 -7.29
N THR A 241 13.42 10.94 -7.73
CA THR A 241 13.90 11.06 -9.11
C THR A 241 12.94 10.38 -10.08
N GLU A 242 12.53 9.14 -9.81
CA GLU A 242 11.55 8.42 -10.64
C GLU A 242 10.15 9.02 -10.52
N ALA A 243 9.74 9.44 -9.32
CA ALA A 243 8.47 10.14 -9.14
C ALA A 243 8.43 11.48 -9.91
N GLN A 244 9.54 12.23 -9.94
CA GLN A 244 9.65 13.45 -10.74
C GLN A 244 9.61 13.15 -12.24
N LYS A 245 10.26 12.08 -12.71
CA LYS A 245 10.17 11.63 -14.10
C LYS A 245 8.72 11.29 -14.48
N ALA A 246 8.03 10.49 -13.65
CA ALA A 246 6.62 10.15 -13.84
C ALA A 246 5.72 11.40 -13.92
N VAL A 247 5.93 12.37 -13.02
CA VAL A 247 5.20 13.65 -13.02
C VAL A 247 5.49 14.48 -14.26
N ILE A 248 6.74 14.51 -14.73
CA ILE A 248 7.11 15.20 -15.97
C ILE A 248 6.48 14.53 -17.19
N GLY A 249 6.51 13.20 -17.26
CA GLY A 249 5.86 12.40 -18.29
C GLY A 249 4.36 12.71 -18.38
N LEU A 250 3.67 12.64 -17.24
CA LEU A 250 2.25 13.02 -17.12
C LEU A 250 1.97 14.44 -17.62
N LYS A 251 2.75 15.43 -17.16
CA LYS A 251 2.59 16.83 -17.60
C LYS A 251 2.80 16.99 -19.09
N LYS A 252 3.76 16.27 -19.68
CA LYS A 252 4.01 16.29 -21.12
C LYS A 252 2.83 15.68 -21.88
N SER A 253 2.40 14.48 -21.48
CA SER A 253 1.27 13.79 -22.11
C SER A 253 -0.03 14.61 -22.04
N PHE A 254 -0.26 15.31 -20.93
CA PHE A 254 -1.40 16.23 -20.77
C PHE A 254 -1.30 17.48 -21.65
N ASN A 255 -0.11 18.09 -21.73
CA ASN A 255 0.10 19.28 -22.57
C ASN A 255 0.00 18.97 -24.07
N GLU A 256 0.36 17.76 -24.51
CA GLU A 256 0.16 17.30 -25.88
C GLU A 256 -1.33 17.19 -26.22
N LEU A 257 -2.12 16.59 -25.33
CA LEU A 257 -3.58 16.49 -25.46
C LEU A 257 -4.24 17.88 -25.54
N LEU A 258 -3.77 18.85 -24.74
CA LEU A 258 -4.25 20.23 -24.79
C LEU A 258 -3.88 20.98 -26.08
N LYS A 259 -2.79 20.60 -26.77
CA LYS A 259 -2.38 21.22 -28.04
C LYS A 259 -3.21 20.71 -29.22
N GLU A 260 -3.68 19.48 -29.15
CA GLU A 260 -4.56 18.87 -30.15
C GLU A 260 -6.02 19.37 -30.03
N ALA A 261 -6.40 19.91 -28.85
CA ALA A 261 -7.59 20.73 -28.72
C ALA A 261 -7.38 22.10 -29.40
N PRO A 262 -8.32 22.58 -30.25
CA PRO A 262 -8.11 23.77 -31.06
C PRO A 262 -7.77 25.00 -30.20
N SER A 263 -6.77 25.73 -30.68
CA SER A 263 -6.00 26.75 -29.99
C SER A 263 -6.82 27.92 -29.45
N ILE A 264 -6.97 27.98 -28.13
CA ILE A 264 -7.25 29.23 -27.42
C ILE A 264 -6.01 29.53 -26.58
N LYS A 265 -5.36 30.67 -26.86
CA LYS A 265 -4.27 31.19 -26.03
C LYS A 265 -4.84 31.54 -24.66
N ILE A 266 -4.45 30.77 -23.65
CA ILE A 266 -5.05 30.85 -22.33
C ILE A 266 -3.94 30.83 -21.29
N SER A 267 -4.01 31.76 -20.35
CA SER A 267 -3.06 31.87 -19.24
C SER A 267 -3.12 30.64 -18.32
N ALA A 268 -2.07 30.33 -17.56
CA ALA A 268 -1.99 29.10 -16.75
C ALA A 268 -3.17 28.92 -15.76
N ASP A 269 -3.72 30.00 -15.20
CA ASP A 269 -4.91 29.97 -14.33
C ASP A 269 -6.20 29.67 -15.10
N GLU A 270 -6.22 30.10 -16.34
CA GLU A 270 -7.35 29.96 -17.24
C GLU A 270 -7.29 28.57 -17.90
N ALA A 271 -6.11 27.96 -18.06
CA ALA A 271 -5.90 26.56 -18.45
C ALA A 271 -6.41 25.59 -17.37
N LYS A 272 -6.25 25.95 -16.09
CA LYS A 272 -6.80 25.20 -14.94
C LYS A 272 -8.34 25.24 -14.89
N LYS A 273 -8.93 26.40 -15.20
CA LYS A 273 -10.40 26.55 -15.34
C LYS A 273 -10.94 25.92 -16.62
N MET A 274 -10.17 25.95 -17.70
CA MET A 274 -10.48 25.29 -18.97
C MET A 274 -10.36 23.79 -18.88
N GLY A 275 -9.46 23.21 -18.08
CA GLY A 275 -9.39 21.76 -17.88
C GLY A 275 -10.71 21.18 -17.39
N LYS A 276 -11.36 21.86 -16.42
CA LYS A 276 -12.70 21.50 -15.96
C LYS A 276 -13.79 21.69 -17.03
N ARG A 277 -13.72 22.77 -17.83
CA ARG A 277 -14.69 23.03 -18.90
C ARG A 277 -14.51 22.15 -20.14
N ALA A 278 -13.28 21.86 -20.53
CA ALA A 278 -12.94 20.98 -21.64
C ALA A 278 -13.32 19.54 -21.32
N PHE A 279 -13.19 19.13 -20.05
CA PHE A 279 -13.73 17.89 -19.52
C PHE A 279 -15.27 17.82 -19.61
N GLU A 280 -15.99 18.88 -19.24
CA GLU A 280 -17.46 18.90 -19.40
C GLU A 280 -17.91 18.87 -20.87
N ILE A 281 -17.21 19.60 -21.75
CA ILE A 281 -17.49 19.60 -23.19
C ILE A 281 -17.16 18.25 -23.85
N ALA A 282 -16.08 17.59 -23.42
CA ALA A 282 -15.72 16.23 -23.87
C ALA A 282 -16.75 15.20 -23.40
N LYS A 283 -17.23 15.33 -22.15
CA LYS A 283 -18.30 14.50 -21.59
C LYS A 283 -19.61 14.64 -22.37
N GLU A 284 -20.02 15.87 -22.71
CA GLU A 284 -21.22 16.12 -23.54
C GLU A 284 -21.07 15.54 -24.95
N LYS A 285 -19.93 15.75 -25.62
CA LYS A 285 -19.70 15.22 -26.97
C LYS A 285 -19.64 13.70 -27.02
N ILE A 286 -19.09 13.05 -25.99
CA ILE A 286 -19.10 11.59 -25.87
C ILE A 286 -20.54 11.09 -25.68
N GLN A 287 -21.35 11.77 -24.84
CA GLN A 287 -22.76 11.43 -24.66
C GLN A 287 -23.61 11.63 -25.93
N GLU A 288 -23.35 12.69 -26.70
CA GLU A 288 -24.00 12.93 -28.00
C GLU A 288 -23.60 11.89 -29.05
N SER A 289 -22.32 11.50 -29.08
CA SER A 289 -21.81 10.48 -30.00
C SER A 289 -22.37 9.10 -29.68
N ILE A 290 -22.53 8.76 -28.39
CA ILE A 290 -23.19 7.52 -27.94
C ILE A 290 -24.68 7.52 -28.31
N HIS A 291 -25.36 8.67 -28.29
CA HIS A 291 -26.75 8.79 -28.73
C HIS A 291 -26.91 8.71 -30.25
N ALA A 292 -25.94 9.21 -31.03
CA ALA A 292 -25.95 9.14 -32.49
C ALA A 292 -25.74 7.71 -33.03
N ILE A 293 -25.07 6.84 -32.26
CA ILE A 293 -24.81 5.44 -32.63
C ILE A 293 -25.99 4.51 -32.27
N LYS A 294 -26.88 4.92 -31.35
CA LYS A 294 -28.09 4.16 -30.94
C LYS A 294 -29.35 4.46 -31.79
N LYS A 295 -29.22 5.15 -32.93
CA LYS A 295 -30.31 5.52 -33.85
C LYS A 295 -30.09 4.92 -35.23
#